data_AF-A0A833GRF8-F1
#
_entry.id   AF-A0A833GRF8-F1
#
_cell.length_a   1.000
_cell.length_b   1.000
_cell.length_c   1.000
_cell.angle_alpha   90.00
_cell.angle_beta   90.00
_cell.angle_gamma   90.00
#
_symmetry.space_group_name_H-M   'P 1'
#
loop_
_entity.id
_entity.type
_entity.pdbx_description
1 polymer ?
#
loop_
_entity_poly.entity_id
_entity_poly.type
_entity_poly.pdbx_seq_one_letter_code
_entity_poly.pdbx_strand_id
1 'polypeptide(L)'
;MSTREQQIAALEKDWAENPRWKGIKRGYSAADVVRLRGSFQVEHTLARRGAEKLWDLVNNTPYVNCLGALTGGQAVQQAKAGIKAIYLSGWQVAADNNEYAAMYPDQSLYPVDSVPKVVERINNAFNRADEIQWSKNINPGDAGHVEY
;
A
#
# COMPACT_ATOMS: atom_id res chain seq x y z
N MET A 1 20.90 -1.21 20.50
CA MET A 1 19.43 -1.15 20.37
C MET A 1 18.95 0.07 21.11
N SER A 2 17.99 0.82 20.57
CA SER A 2 17.39 1.95 21.29
C SER A 2 16.55 1.46 22.45
N THR A 3 16.58 2.18 23.58
CA THR A 3 15.72 1.87 24.72
C THR A 3 14.25 2.16 24.38
N ARG A 4 13.31 1.64 25.19
CA ARG A 4 11.88 1.92 24.99
C ARG A 4 11.61 3.43 25.06
N GLU A 5 12.22 4.13 25.99
CA GLU A 5 12.10 5.58 26.18
C GLU A 5 12.59 6.34 24.94
N GLN A 6 13.72 5.91 24.36
CA GLN A 6 14.24 6.49 23.11
C GLN A 6 13.30 6.27 21.92
N GLN A 7 12.66 5.09 21.84
CA GLN A 7 11.68 4.79 20.78
C GLN A 7 10.40 5.62 20.93
N ILE A 8 9.92 5.79 22.17
CA ILE A 8 8.76 6.63 22.48
C ILE A 8 9.05 8.08 22.10
N ALA A 9 10.17 8.63 22.59
CA ALA A 9 10.55 10.01 22.29
C ALA A 9 10.75 10.26 20.79
N ALA A 10 11.33 9.30 20.06
CA ALA A 10 11.47 9.40 18.61
C ALA A 10 10.11 9.43 17.89
N LEU A 11 9.14 8.61 18.33
CA LEU A 11 7.80 8.55 17.75
C LEU A 11 6.98 9.81 18.07
N GLU A 12 7.09 10.33 19.30
CA GLU A 12 6.46 11.60 19.68
C GLU A 12 7.01 12.76 18.87
N LYS A 13 8.33 12.81 18.69
CA LYS A 13 9.00 13.81 17.85
C LYS A 13 8.51 13.73 16.41
N ASP A 14 8.49 12.54 15.81
CA ASP A 14 7.97 12.35 14.44
C ASP A 14 6.52 12.83 14.34
N TRP A 15 5.65 12.46 15.28
CA TRP A 15 4.25 12.90 15.27
C TRP A 15 4.07 14.42 15.41
N ALA A 16 4.95 15.08 16.16
CA ALA A 16 4.89 16.52 16.38
C ALA A 16 5.46 17.33 15.21
N GLU A 17 6.55 16.87 14.59
CA GLU A 17 7.32 17.66 13.63
C GLU A 17 7.04 17.28 12.16
N ASN A 18 6.62 16.04 11.88
CA ASN A 18 6.44 15.57 10.52
C ASN A 18 5.12 16.13 9.93
N PRO A 19 5.17 16.90 8.81
CA PRO A 19 3.99 17.47 8.19
C PRO A 19 2.96 16.42 7.76
N ARG A 20 3.38 15.16 7.56
CA ARG A 20 2.51 14.00 7.29
C ARG A 20 1.40 13.82 8.31
N TRP A 21 1.64 14.25 9.56
CA TRP A 21 0.73 14.07 10.69
C TRP A 21 -0.01 15.34 11.11
N LYS A 22 0.18 16.46 10.38
CA LYS A 22 -0.48 17.73 10.68
C LYS A 22 -2.00 17.57 10.70
N GLY A 23 -2.63 17.87 11.83
CA GLY A 23 -4.08 17.76 12.02
C GLY A 23 -4.60 16.37 12.38
N ILE A 24 -3.74 15.35 12.48
CA ILE A 24 -4.13 13.99 12.84
C ILE A 24 -4.21 13.84 14.36
N LYS A 25 -5.38 13.44 14.87
CA LYS A 25 -5.60 13.13 16.30
C LYS A 25 -5.49 11.63 16.54
N ARG A 26 -4.85 11.23 17.64
CA ARG A 26 -4.72 9.84 18.09
C ARG A 26 -5.32 9.70 19.48
N GLY A 27 -6.18 8.70 19.68
CA GLY A 27 -6.79 8.36 20.99
C GLY A 27 -5.88 7.48 21.87
N TYR A 28 -4.60 7.40 21.54
CA TYR A 28 -3.60 6.55 22.19
C TYR A 28 -2.24 7.27 22.18
N SER A 29 -1.32 6.86 23.06
CA SER A 29 0.00 7.46 23.20
C SER A 29 1.06 6.79 22.33
N ALA A 30 2.21 7.42 22.15
CA ALA A 30 3.38 6.78 21.54
C ALA A 30 3.87 5.59 22.40
N ALA A 31 3.75 5.68 23.72
CA ALA A 31 4.04 4.61 24.66
C ALA A 31 3.18 3.36 24.42
N ASP A 32 1.88 3.54 24.12
CA ASP A 32 1.00 2.44 23.76
C ASP A 32 1.45 1.73 22.49
N VAL A 33 1.90 2.51 21.49
CA VAL A 33 2.39 1.93 20.23
C VAL A 33 3.68 1.14 20.45
N VAL A 34 4.67 1.70 21.17
CA VAL A 34 5.94 1.01 21.45
C VAL A 34 5.73 -0.23 22.31
N ARG A 35 4.79 -0.19 23.27
CA ARG A 35 4.42 -1.35 24.10
C ARG A 35 3.93 -2.55 23.28
N LEU A 36 3.27 -2.31 22.14
CA LEU A 36 2.67 -3.35 21.30
C LEU A 36 3.53 -3.77 20.09
N ARG A 37 4.64 -3.06 19.80
CA ARG A 37 5.43 -3.26 18.55
C ARG A 37 6.45 -4.41 18.60
N GLY A 38 6.65 -5.03 19.75
CA GLY A 38 7.69 -6.05 19.96
C GLY A 38 9.11 -5.48 19.97
N SER A 39 10.12 -6.33 20.21
CA SER A 39 11.54 -5.92 20.24
C SER A 39 12.21 -5.90 18.87
N PHE A 40 11.58 -6.51 17.86
CA PHE A 40 12.09 -6.62 16.50
C PHE A 40 11.00 -6.18 15.53
N GLN A 41 11.33 -5.22 14.68
CA GLN A 41 10.40 -4.67 13.69
C GLN A 41 10.64 -5.33 12.34
N VAL A 42 9.59 -5.95 11.81
CA VAL A 42 9.57 -6.44 10.43
C VAL A 42 9.35 -5.24 9.50
N GLU A 43 10.22 -5.08 8.52
CA GLU A 43 10.08 -4.02 7.52
C GLU A 43 9.01 -4.37 6.48
N HIS A 44 8.10 -3.44 6.23
CA HIS A 44 7.04 -3.56 5.23
C HIS A 44 7.29 -2.61 4.05
N THR A 45 8.33 -2.90 3.27
CA THR A 45 8.89 -2.00 2.23
C THR A 45 7.84 -1.47 1.26
N LEU A 46 6.98 -2.33 0.71
CA LEU A 46 5.95 -1.92 -0.26
C LEU A 46 4.89 -1.01 0.39
N ALA A 47 4.45 -1.34 1.61
CA ALA A 47 3.50 -0.52 2.34
C ALA A 47 4.07 0.87 2.65
N ARG A 48 5.34 0.95 3.08
CA ARG A 48 6.03 2.22 3.35
C ARG A 48 6.17 3.06 2.08
N ARG A 49 6.77 2.50 1.03
CA ARG A 49 7.00 3.22 -0.24
C ARG A 49 5.70 3.64 -0.91
N GLY A 50 4.69 2.76 -0.91
CA GLY A 50 3.37 3.07 -1.46
C GLY A 50 2.64 4.17 -0.70
N ALA A 51 2.71 4.17 0.64
CA ALA A 51 2.11 5.22 1.47
C ALA A 51 2.80 6.58 1.29
N GLU A 52 4.13 6.61 1.19
CA GLU A 52 4.92 7.81 0.89
C GLU A 52 4.56 8.36 -0.51
N LYS A 53 4.60 7.50 -1.54
CA LYS A 53 4.25 7.87 -2.91
C LYS A 53 2.82 8.38 -3.04
N LEU A 54 1.84 7.71 -2.42
CA LEU A 54 0.44 8.14 -2.47
C LEU A 54 0.24 9.47 -1.74
N TRP A 55 0.91 9.69 -0.60
CA TRP A 55 0.88 10.96 0.09
C TRP A 55 1.39 12.10 -0.80
N ASP A 56 2.52 11.89 -1.49
CA ASP A 56 3.07 12.87 -2.41
C ASP A 56 2.14 13.14 -3.59
N LEU A 57 1.55 12.10 -4.18
CA LEU A 57 0.59 12.25 -5.28
C LEU A 57 -0.64 13.07 -4.87
N VAL A 58 -1.26 12.74 -3.73
CA VAL A 58 -2.49 13.41 -3.26
C VAL A 58 -2.25 14.87 -2.88
N ASN A 59 -1.05 15.23 -2.42
CA ASN A 59 -0.74 16.60 -2.01
C ASN A 59 -0.14 17.47 -3.12
N ASN A 60 0.49 16.87 -4.14
CA ASN A 60 1.25 17.61 -5.15
C ASN A 60 0.73 17.44 -6.59
N THR A 61 -0.43 16.80 -6.78
CA THR A 61 -1.09 16.70 -8.09
C THR A 61 -2.53 17.23 -8.00
N PRO A 62 -3.14 17.70 -9.12
CA PRO A 62 -4.51 18.23 -9.08
C PRO A 62 -5.55 17.21 -8.59
N TYR A 63 -5.39 15.95 -8.97
CA TYR A 63 -6.18 14.81 -8.50
C TYR A 63 -5.47 13.50 -8.85
N VAL A 64 -5.89 12.42 -8.19
CA VAL A 64 -5.48 11.04 -8.50
C VAL A 64 -6.74 10.23 -8.78
N ASN A 65 -6.97 9.85 -10.03
CA ASN A 65 -8.07 8.96 -10.42
C ASN A 65 -7.60 7.50 -10.42
N CYS A 66 -8.52 6.59 -10.09
CA CYS A 66 -8.27 5.16 -10.00
C CYS A 66 -9.38 4.38 -10.72
N LEU A 67 -9.09 3.12 -11.06
CA LEU A 67 -10.07 2.14 -11.50
C LEU A 67 -10.00 0.92 -10.59
N GLY A 68 -11.14 0.26 -10.36
CA GLY A 68 -11.20 -0.97 -9.59
C GLY A 68 -10.43 -2.11 -10.26
N ALA A 69 -9.45 -2.70 -9.57
CA ALA A 69 -8.75 -3.91 -10.01
C ALA A 69 -9.06 -5.07 -9.06
N LEU A 70 -9.53 -6.18 -9.60
CA LEU A 70 -9.73 -7.43 -8.87
C LEU A 70 -8.66 -8.48 -9.19
N THR A 71 -7.73 -8.22 -10.12
CA THR A 71 -6.59 -9.10 -10.40
C THR A 71 -5.29 -8.32 -10.56
N GLY A 72 -4.15 -9.00 -10.36
CA GLY A 72 -2.83 -8.39 -10.60
C GLY A 72 -2.61 -8.02 -12.07
N GLY A 73 -3.16 -8.79 -13.02
CA GLY A 73 -3.09 -8.47 -14.44
C GLY A 73 -3.79 -7.16 -14.79
N GLN A 74 -4.99 -6.93 -14.23
CA GLN A 74 -5.69 -5.65 -14.38
C GLN A 74 -4.85 -4.48 -13.84
N ALA A 75 -4.26 -4.64 -12.65
CA ALA A 75 -3.42 -3.61 -12.04
C ALA A 75 -2.17 -3.29 -12.89
N VAL A 76 -1.48 -4.31 -13.40
CA VAL A 76 -0.32 -4.12 -14.31
C VAL A 76 -0.70 -3.35 -15.57
N GLN A 77 -1.86 -3.64 -16.16
CA GLN A 77 -2.32 -2.91 -17.35
C GLN A 77 -2.71 -1.47 -17.03
N GLN A 78 -3.32 -1.21 -15.87
CA GLN A 78 -3.60 0.15 -15.42
C GLN A 78 -2.30 0.97 -15.25
N ALA A 79 -1.27 0.39 -14.62
CA ALA A 79 0.04 1.04 -14.48
C ALA A 79 0.67 1.33 -15.85
N LYS A 80 0.66 0.36 -16.78
CA LYS A 80 1.13 0.54 -18.17
C LYS A 80 0.35 1.62 -18.93
N ALA A 81 -0.93 1.79 -18.63
CA ALA A 81 -1.78 2.83 -19.20
C ALA A 81 -1.59 4.22 -18.56
N GLY A 82 -0.71 4.35 -17.56
CA GLY A 82 -0.40 5.61 -16.90
C GLY A 82 -1.30 5.95 -15.69
N ILE A 83 -2.11 5.00 -15.21
CA ILE A 83 -2.86 5.17 -13.95
C ILE A 83 -1.86 5.14 -12.77
N LYS A 84 -1.95 6.13 -11.89
CA LYS A 84 -0.97 6.36 -10.82
C LYS A 84 -1.27 5.65 -9.50
N ALA A 85 -2.49 5.14 -9.32
CA ALA A 85 -2.91 4.44 -8.12
C ALA A 85 -4.00 3.40 -8.45
N ILE A 86 -3.97 2.28 -7.72
CA ILE A 86 -4.94 1.19 -7.87
C ILE A 86 -6.00 1.29 -6.78
N TYR A 87 -7.27 1.19 -7.19
CA TYR A 87 -8.38 1.01 -6.25
C TYR A 87 -8.72 -0.48 -6.17
N LEU A 88 -8.78 -1.02 -4.94
CA LEU A 88 -9.17 -2.40 -4.70
C LEU A 88 -10.56 -2.43 -4.05
N SER A 89 -11.56 -2.80 -4.83
CA SER A 89 -12.97 -2.77 -4.40
C SER A 89 -13.34 -4.03 -3.61
N GLY A 90 -13.82 -3.86 -2.36
CA GLY A 90 -14.41 -4.95 -1.58
C GLY A 90 -15.61 -5.60 -2.28
N TRP A 91 -16.40 -4.82 -3.01
CA TRP A 91 -17.50 -5.32 -3.83
C TRP A 91 -17.01 -6.27 -4.93
N GLN A 92 -15.93 -5.91 -5.66
CA GLN A 92 -15.39 -6.78 -6.73
C GLN A 92 -14.78 -8.06 -6.15
N VAL A 93 -14.16 -7.97 -4.96
CA VAL A 93 -13.65 -9.13 -4.23
C VAL A 93 -14.80 -10.06 -3.82
N ALA A 94 -15.88 -9.52 -3.26
CA ALA A 94 -17.08 -10.28 -2.93
C ALA A 94 -17.67 -10.97 -4.16
N ALA A 95 -17.77 -10.23 -5.27
CA ALA A 95 -18.38 -10.73 -6.49
C ALA A 95 -17.59 -11.87 -7.14
N ASP A 96 -16.25 -11.78 -7.20
CA ASP A 96 -15.51 -12.64 -8.13
C ASP A 96 -14.04 -12.94 -7.77
N ASN A 97 -13.50 -12.50 -6.62
CA ASN A 97 -12.13 -12.87 -6.23
C ASN A 97 -11.90 -12.89 -4.72
N ASN A 98 -12.73 -13.65 -4.01
CA ASN A 98 -12.56 -13.90 -2.59
C ASN A 98 -12.10 -15.33 -2.32
N GLU A 99 -11.63 -15.56 -1.09
CA GLU A 99 -10.98 -16.81 -0.69
C GLU A 99 -11.96 -17.94 -0.36
N TYR A 100 -13.27 -17.65 -0.39
CA TYR A 100 -14.30 -18.68 -0.36
C TYR A 100 -14.63 -19.20 -1.77
N ALA A 101 -14.07 -18.58 -2.81
CA ALA A 101 -14.28 -18.96 -4.21
C ALA A 101 -15.78 -19.04 -4.60
N ALA A 102 -16.60 -18.14 -4.06
CA ALA A 102 -18.02 -18.02 -4.39
C ALA A 102 -18.38 -16.58 -4.76
N MET A 103 -19.43 -16.42 -5.54
CA MET A 103 -20.01 -15.12 -5.85
C MET A 103 -20.87 -14.64 -4.67
N TYR A 104 -20.58 -13.44 -4.16
CA TYR A 104 -21.34 -12.78 -3.11
C TYR A 104 -21.79 -11.35 -3.48
N PRO A 105 -22.90 -10.87 -2.89
CA PRO A 105 -23.18 -9.43 -2.83
C PRO A 105 -22.27 -8.72 -1.82
N ASP A 106 -22.30 -7.39 -1.82
CA ASP A 106 -21.54 -6.54 -0.89
C ASP A 106 -22.21 -6.43 0.48
N GLN A 107 -22.14 -7.52 1.23
CA GLN A 107 -22.70 -7.66 2.59
C GLN A 107 -21.68 -8.27 3.56
N SER A 108 -20.38 -8.09 3.28
CA SER A 108 -19.27 -8.59 4.11
C SER A 108 -19.33 -10.10 4.41
N LEU A 109 -19.78 -10.90 3.43
CA LEU A 109 -19.98 -12.34 3.58
C LEU A 109 -18.70 -13.16 3.36
N TYR A 110 -17.68 -12.58 2.73
CA TYR A 110 -16.45 -13.26 2.36
C TYR A 110 -15.43 -13.30 3.53
N PRO A 111 -14.48 -14.25 3.52
CA PRO A 111 -13.42 -14.35 4.53
C PRO A 111 -12.60 -13.06 4.65
N VAL A 112 -12.35 -12.59 5.88
CA VAL A 112 -11.72 -11.29 6.16
C VAL A 112 -10.35 -11.07 5.50
N ASP A 113 -9.63 -12.14 5.19
CA ASP A 113 -8.32 -12.14 4.53
C ASP A 113 -8.39 -11.98 3.00
N SER A 114 -9.59 -11.97 2.41
CA SER A 114 -9.76 -11.92 0.94
C SER A 114 -9.17 -10.66 0.32
N VAL A 115 -9.51 -9.47 0.83
CA VAL A 115 -8.97 -8.20 0.31
C VAL A 115 -7.43 -8.14 0.50
N PRO A 116 -6.87 -8.43 1.69
CA PRO A 116 -5.42 -8.53 1.87
C PRO A 116 -4.71 -9.45 0.87
N LYS A 117 -5.28 -10.63 0.55
CA LYS A 117 -4.69 -11.52 -0.44
C LYS A 117 -4.75 -10.96 -1.86
N VAL A 118 -5.77 -10.20 -2.22
CA VAL A 118 -5.78 -9.51 -3.53
C VAL A 118 -4.76 -8.36 -3.55
N VAL A 119 -4.54 -7.64 -2.44
CA VAL A 119 -3.42 -6.68 -2.32
C VAL A 119 -2.07 -7.36 -2.56
N GLU A 120 -1.86 -8.54 -1.96
CA GLU A 120 -0.65 -9.34 -2.17
C GLU A 120 -0.49 -9.78 -3.64
N ARG A 121 -1.57 -10.29 -4.26
CA ARG A 121 -1.57 -10.69 -5.68
C ARG A 121 -1.22 -9.54 -6.62
N ILE A 122 -1.73 -8.33 -6.35
CA ILE A 122 -1.41 -7.12 -7.13
C ILE A 122 0.06 -6.75 -6.98
N ASN A 123 0.56 -6.69 -5.74
CA ASN A 123 1.97 -6.36 -5.50
C ASN A 123 2.93 -7.40 -6.09
N ASN A 124 2.59 -8.70 -6.04
CA ASN A 124 3.39 -9.75 -6.69
C ASN A 124 3.41 -9.59 -8.22
N ALA A 125 2.31 -9.15 -8.83
CA ALA A 125 2.26 -8.85 -10.27
C ALA A 125 3.12 -7.62 -10.64
N PHE A 126 3.09 -6.57 -9.81
CA PHE A 126 3.97 -5.41 -9.97
C PHE A 126 5.44 -5.77 -9.81
N ASN A 127 5.81 -6.51 -8.77
CA ASN A 127 7.17 -7.00 -8.57
C ASN A 127 7.66 -7.79 -9.78
N ARG A 128 6.86 -8.70 -10.32
CA ARG A 128 7.24 -9.47 -11.52
C ARG A 128 7.40 -8.56 -12.74
N ALA A 129 6.54 -7.58 -12.92
CA ALA A 129 6.63 -6.65 -14.05
C ALA A 129 7.88 -5.78 -13.95
N ASP A 130 8.24 -5.33 -12.74
CA ASP A 130 9.48 -4.62 -12.43
C ASP A 130 10.72 -5.50 -12.67
N GLU A 131 10.75 -6.74 -12.19
CA GLU A 131 11.85 -7.68 -12.45
C GLU A 131 12.10 -7.91 -13.96
N ILE A 132 11.03 -8.02 -14.76
CA ILE A 132 11.12 -8.14 -16.21
C ILE A 132 11.69 -6.85 -16.83
N GLN A 133 11.28 -5.69 -16.34
CA GLN A 133 11.80 -4.40 -16.80
C GLN A 133 13.29 -4.23 -16.46
N TRP A 134 13.65 -4.53 -15.20
CA TRP A 134 15.00 -4.44 -14.68
C TRP A 134 15.96 -5.40 -15.40
N SER A 135 15.54 -6.66 -15.62
CA SER A 135 16.35 -7.64 -16.36
C SER A 135 16.62 -7.26 -17.82
N LYS A 136 15.83 -6.35 -18.39
CA LYS A 136 16.03 -5.80 -19.74
C LYS A 136 16.86 -4.52 -19.76
N ASN A 137 17.44 -4.12 -18.63
CA ASN A 137 18.17 -2.86 -18.44
C ASN A 137 17.35 -1.62 -18.83
N ILE A 138 16.03 -1.64 -18.61
CA ILE A 138 15.18 -0.46 -18.77
C ILE A 138 15.17 0.29 -17.43
N ASN A 139 15.96 1.35 -17.35
CA ASN A 139 16.19 2.11 -16.12
C ASN A 139 15.15 3.21 -15.92
N PRO A 140 15.01 3.75 -14.69
CA PRO A 140 14.25 4.97 -14.47
C PRO A 140 14.72 6.11 -15.37
N GLY A 141 13.79 6.65 -16.18
CA GLY A 141 14.06 7.71 -17.16
C GLY A 141 14.21 7.22 -18.60
N ASP A 142 14.40 5.91 -18.83
CA ASP A 142 14.48 5.34 -20.17
C ASP A 142 13.10 5.31 -20.86
N ALA A 143 13.10 5.38 -22.18
CA ALA A 143 11.88 5.24 -22.97
C ALA A 143 11.24 3.86 -22.72
N GLY A 144 9.97 3.87 -22.32
CA GLY A 144 9.22 2.64 -22.01
C GLY A 144 9.35 2.16 -20.56
N HIS A 145 10.05 2.90 -19.69
CA HIS A 145 10.02 2.65 -18.25
C HIS A 145 8.61 2.88 -17.68
N VAL A 146 8.14 1.93 -16.88
CA VAL A 146 6.91 2.01 -16.10
C VAL A 146 7.27 1.81 -14.64
N GLU A 147 6.78 2.69 -13.78
CA GLU A 147 6.90 2.57 -12.34
C GLU A 147 5.68 1.78 -11.81
N TYR A 148 5.86 0.47 -11.62
CA TYR A 148 4.82 -0.45 -11.12
C TYR A 148 4.55 -0.27 -9.63
#